data_AF-A0A077ZCR6-F1
#
_entry.id   AF-A0A077ZCR6-F1
#
_cell.length_a   1.000
_cell.length_b   1.000
_cell.length_c   1.000
_cell.angle_alpha   90.00
_cell.angle_beta   90.00
_cell.angle_gamma   90.00
#
_symmetry.space_group_name_H-M   'P 1'
#
loop_
_entity.id
_entity.type
_entity.pdbx_description
1 polymer ?
#
loop_
_entity_poly.entity_id
_entity_poly.type
_entity_poly.pdbx_seq_one_letter_code
_entity_poly.pdbx_strand_id
1 'polypeptide(L)'
;MSDDLVRQVMTPPNDTKCFFHITDINDPEITRDAVHEVNFPNCSTEPNWIAIQNDTITIRPEAVKTHGNITCTIEFFKFLTDFEVKTVQITRMSSNVTAKTDFFNAKCNADDQKTYSNYHAIIIPSADALNRTKTTPAKAVPLNIYIVGFDTVSRLAFMRKMKQTYKYITDELNGTIMEMYNVVGDGITRAVLATLTGMTEEELPETRSQKRNASFVDVYPFIWNELKKMGYVTLYAEDKPKVGTFQYRLKGFKKQPTDHYLRSMYVRRENDSSDSKLKDCFGDEHALHVQFSYVEKFFTSYSRDRLKFAFQFFVQYNHNDNNYVRMADRMTVDHLKFFNGNF
;
A
#
# COMPACT_ATOMS: atom_id res chain seq x y z
N MET A 1 -20.61 28.44 -30.62
CA MET A 1 -19.53 27.98 -31.51
C MET A 1 -18.55 27.01 -30.82
N SER A 2 -18.91 26.36 -29.70
CA SER A 2 -18.02 25.41 -28.99
C SER A 2 -18.49 23.95 -28.98
N ASP A 3 -19.77 23.66 -29.21
CA ASP A 3 -20.28 22.29 -29.10
C ASP A 3 -20.01 21.42 -30.34
N ASP A 4 -19.96 22.02 -31.53
CA ASP A 4 -19.71 21.28 -32.77
C ASP A 4 -18.26 20.80 -32.91
N LEU A 5 -17.30 21.52 -32.31
CA LEU A 5 -15.88 21.15 -32.37
C LEU A 5 -15.58 19.94 -31.48
N VAL A 6 -16.29 19.78 -30.35
CA VAL A 6 -16.09 18.65 -29.43
C VAL A 6 -16.69 17.37 -30.00
N ARG A 7 -17.80 17.45 -30.74
CA ARG A 7 -18.42 16.27 -31.38
C ARG A 7 -17.59 15.70 -32.53
N GLN A 8 -16.86 16.53 -33.28
CA GLN A 8 -16.03 16.04 -34.39
C GLN A 8 -14.82 15.20 -33.94
N VAL A 9 -14.35 15.34 -32.69
CA VAL A 9 -13.19 14.57 -32.20
C VAL A 9 -13.58 13.15 -31.74
N MET A 10 -14.85 12.89 -31.42
CA MET A 10 -15.26 11.62 -30.78
C MET A 10 -15.98 10.62 -31.68
N THR A 11 -16.26 10.94 -32.94
CA THR A 11 -16.74 9.94 -33.91
C THR A 11 -15.61 9.52 -34.83
N PRO A 12 -14.81 8.50 -34.49
CA PRO A 12 -13.87 7.94 -35.44
C PRO A 12 -14.67 7.49 -36.68
N PRO A 13 -14.17 7.78 -37.90
CA PRO A 13 -14.84 7.37 -39.13
C PRO A 13 -15.12 5.87 -39.09
N ASN A 14 -16.27 5.49 -39.63
CA ASN A 14 -17.09 4.29 -39.36
C ASN A 14 -16.45 2.89 -39.48
N ASP A 15 -15.12 2.77 -39.54
CA ASP A 15 -14.42 1.48 -39.55
C ASP A 15 -13.00 1.56 -38.94
N THR A 16 -12.70 2.58 -38.12
CA THR A 16 -11.39 2.71 -37.47
C THR A 16 -11.29 1.72 -36.32
N LYS A 17 -10.95 0.46 -36.62
CA LYS A 17 -10.60 -0.53 -35.60
C LYS A 17 -9.25 -0.15 -34.99
N CYS A 18 -9.20 0.03 -33.68
CA CYS A 18 -7.92 0.11 -32.98
C CYS A 18 -7.28 -1.28 -33.06
N PHE A 19 -6.26 -1.43 -33.91
CA PHE A 19 -5.47 -2.65 -33.98
C PHE A 19 -4.56 -2.73 -32.76
N PHE A 20 -4.91 -3.59 -31.81
CA PHE A 20 -4.04 -3.93 -30.70
C PHE A 20 -3.01 -4.96 -31.17
N HIS A 21 -1.73 -4.57 -31.16
CA HIS A 21 -0.65 -5.52 -31.40
C HIS A 21 -0.64 -6.58 -30.30
N ILE A 22 -0.79 -7.85 -30.71
CA ILE A 22 -0.57 -8.99 -29.83
C ILE A 22 0.94 -9.23 -29.79
N THR A 23 1.60 -8.74 -28.74
CA THR A 23 3.01 -9.04 -28.49
C THR A 23 3.13 -10.41 -27.84
N ASP A 24 4.03 -11.25 -28.37
CA ASP A 24 4.37 -12.53 -27.73
C ASP A 24 4.93 -12.27 -26.33
N ILE A 25 4.39 -12.95 -25.33
CA ILE A 25 4.86 -12.87 -23.96
C ILE A 25 6.33 -13.31 -23.83
N ASN A 26 6.78 -14.24 -24.68
CA ASN A 26 8.12 -14.79 -24.69
C ASN A 26 8.93 -14.31 -25.90
N ASP A 27 8.60 -13.13 -26.44
CA ASP A 27 9.37 -12.52 -27.52
C ASP A 27 10.88 -12.58 -27.19
N PRO A 28 11.71 -13.18 -28.06
CA PRO A 28 13.13 -13.42 -27.78
C PRO A 28 13.93 -12.11 -27.62
N GLU A 29 13.51 -11.02 -28.27
CA GLU A 29 14.18 -9.72 -28.12
C GLU A 29 13.89 -9.13 -26.73
N ILE A 30 12.63 -9.20 -26.28
CA ILE A 30 12.23 -8.73 -24.95
C ILE A 30 12.87 -9.58 -23.85
N THR A 31 12.83 -10.91 -23.99
CA THR A 31 13.32 -11.82 -22.96
C THR A 31 14.83 -11.77 -22.81
N ARG A 32 15.59 -11.60 -23.91
CA ARG A 32 17.04 -11.47 -23.86
C ARG A 32 17.49 -10.21 -23.12
N ASP A 33 16.83 -9.08 -23.38
CA ASP A 33 17.36 -7.77 -22.97
C ASP A 33 16.68 -7.19 -21.70
N ALA A 34 15.41 -7.55 -21.43
CA ALA A 34 14.63 -6.97 -20.33
C ALA A 34 14.36 -7.92 -19.16
N VAL A 35 14.64 -9.22 -19.30
CA VAL A 35 14.41 -10.24 -18.26
C VAL A 35 15.74 -10.78 -17.76
N HIS A 36 16.02 -10.54 -16.48
CA HIS A 36 17.21 -11.06 -15.83
C HIS A 36 16.90 -11.47 -14.38
N GLU A 37 17.83 -12.20 -13.78
CA GLU A 37 17.77 -12.51 -12.35
C GLU A 37 18.19 -11.31 -11.51
N VAL A 38 17.61 -11.20 -10.32
CA VAL A 38 17.87 -10.12 -9.37
C VAL A 38 18.17 -10.73 -8.01
N ASN A 39 19.09 -10.11 -7.27
CA ASN A 39 19.45 -10.55 -5.93
C ASN A 39 18.52 -9.89 -4.92
N PHE A 40 17.72 -10.70 -4.25
CA PHE A 40 16.80 -10.20 -3.24
C PHE A 40 17.54 -9.80 -1.96
N PRO A 41 17.13 -8.70 -1.30
CA PRO A 41 17.69 -8.30 -0.01
C PRO A 41 17.50 -9.40 1.04
N ASN A 42 18.57 -9.70 1.77
CA ASN A 42 18.54 -10.60 2.92
C ASN A 42 18.20 -9.81 4.18
N CYS A 43 17.05 -10.09 4.77
CA CYS A 43 16.65 -9.54 6.06
C CYS A 43 17.42 -10.22 7.22
N SER A 44 17.25 -9.71 8.44
CA SER A 44 17.86 -10.33 9.62
C SER A 44 17.48 -11.81 9.72
N THR A 45 18.43 -12.66 10.08
CA THR A 45 18.14 -14.07 10.42
C THR A 45 17.60 -14.22 11.83
N GLU A 46 17.85 -13.22 12.68
CA GLU A 46 17.34 -13.16 14.04
C GLU A 46 15.91 -12.58 14.03
N PRO A 47 14.93 -13.30 14.61
CA PRO A 47 13.55 -12.84 14.66
C PRO A 47 13.37 -11.51 15.39
N ASN A 48 12.40 -10.71 14.93
CA ASN A 48 12.01 -9.49 15.62
C ASN A 48 11.72 -9.73 17.12
N TRP A 49 12.32 -8.92 18.00
CA TRP A 49 12.14 -9.06 19.45
C TRP A 49 10.73 -8.73 19.94
N ILE A 50 9.96 -8.02 19.13
CA ILE A 50 8.60 -7.61 19.46
C ILE A 50 7.60 -8.57 18.82
N ALA A 51 6.59 -8.95 19.60
CA ALA A 51 5.39 -9.60 19.11
C ALA A 51 4.18 -8.71 19.41
N ILE A 52 3.21 -8.74 18.50
CA ILE A 52 1.95 -8.03 18.63
C ILE A 52 0.83 -9.07 18.57
N GLN A 53 -0.05 -9.02 19.56
CA GLN A 53 -1.32 -9.73 19.53
C GLN A 53 -2.45 -8.72 19.75
N ASN A 54 -3.29 -8.51 18.73
CA ASN A 54 -4.29 -7.45 18.70
C ASN A 54 -3.64 -6.07 18.95
N ASP A 55 -3.97 -5.42 20.05
CA ASP A 55 -3.41 -4.13 20.49
C ASP A 55 -2.32 -4.29 21.56
N THR A 56 -1.98 -5.51 21.96
CA THR A 56 -1.00 -5.78 23.01
C THR A 56 0.36 -6.06 22.41
N ILE A 57 1.33 -5.22 22.76
CA ILE A 57 2.73 -5.32 22.36
C ILE A 57 3.49 -6.02 23.49
N THR A 58 4.27 -7.04 23.14
CA THR A 58 5.05 -7.86 24.08
C THR A 58 6.46 -8.09 23.56
N ILE A 59 7.39 -8.40 24.46
CA ILE A 59 8.72 -8.90 24.10
C ILE A 59 8.62 -10.42 23.89
N ARG A 60 9.16 -10.92 22.77
CA ARG A 60 9.19 -12.35 22.45
C ARG A 60 9.97 -13.13 23.50
N PRO A 61 9.43 -14.23 24.03
CA PRO A 61 10.14 -15.10 24.98
C PRO A 61 11.47 -15.62 24.42
N GLU A 62 11.55 -15.86 23.12
CA GLU A 62 12.76 -16.34 22.44
C GLU A 62 13.90 -15.32 22.50
N ALA A 63 13.58 -14.02 22.38
CA ALA A 63 14.56 -12.94 22.50
C ALA A 63 15.07 -12.84 23.96
N VAL A 64 14.18 -12.94 24.94
CA VAL A 64 14.55 -12.94 26.37
C VAL A 64 15.44 -14.14 26.72
N LYS A 65 15.12 -15.32 26.19
CA LYS A 65 15.94 -16.53 26.38
C LYS A 65 17.36 -16.37 25.81
N THR A 66 17.50 -15.63 24.72
CA THR A 66 18.78 -15.46 24.01
C THR A 66 19.63 -14.35 24.61
N HIS A 67 19.01 -13.21 24.97
CA HIS A 67 19.72 -11.98 25.34
C HIS A 67 19.57 -11.58 26.82
N GLY A 68 18.84 -12.36 27.62
CA GLY A 68 18.53 -12.02 29.01
C GLY A 68 17.35 -11.07 29.14
N ASN A 69 17.27 -10.30 30.23
CA ASN A 69 16.20 -9.34 30.39
C ASN A 69 16.30 -8.25 29.34
N ILE A 70 15.14 -7.87 28.77
CA ILE A 70 15.06 -6.85 27.73
C ILE A 70 14.17 -5.72 28.25
N THR A 71 14.65 -4.49 28.12
CA THR A 71 13.85 -3.30 28.39
C THR A 71 13.72 -2.47 27.13
N CYS A 72 12.48 -2.08 26.82
CA CYS A 72 12.16 -1.34 25.60
C CYS A 72 11.62 0.05 25.92
N THR A 73 11.90 0.99 25.03
CA THR A 73 11.22 2.27 24.93
C THR A 73 10.42 2.27 23.64
N ILE A 74 9.11 2.41 23.77
CA ILE A 74 8.15 2.40 22.66
C ILE A 74 7.71 3.83 22.38
N GLU A 75 7.94 4.30 21.16
CA GLU A 75 7.43 5.56 20.65
C GLU A 75 6.21 5.31 19.77
N PHE A 76 5.03 5.69 20.25
CA PHE A 76 3.81 5.72 19.45
C PHE A 76 3.73 7.01 18.66
N PHE A 77 3.43 6.93 17.37
CA PHE A 77 3.34 8.10 16.49
C PHE A 77 2.22 7.95 15.46
N LYS A 78 1.76 9.09 14.92
CA LYS A 78 0.68 9.15 13.92
C LYS A 78 0.88 10.28 12.91
N PHE A 79 0.03 10.31 11.89
CA PHE A 79 -0.02 11.38 10.88
C PHE A 79 -0.08 12.78 11.51
N LEU A 80 0.77 13.69 11.02
CA LEU A 80 0.66 15.13 11.26
C LEU A 80 0.42 15.87 9.95
N THR A 81 1.28 15.62 8.97
CA THR A 81 1.15 16.04 7.57
C THR A 81 1.55 14.87 6.66
N ASP A 82 1.45 15.00 5.35
CA ASP A 82 1.92 13.96 4.42
C ASP A 82 3.45 13.77 4.42
N PHE A 83 4.18 14.63 5.12
CA PHE A 83 5.65 14.63 5.16
C PHE A 83 6.20 14.53 6.60
N GLU A 84 5.34 14.58 7.60
CA GLU A 84 5.73 14.60 9.01
C GLU A 84 4.79 13.74 9.86
N VAL A 85 5.34 13.13 10.91
CA VAL A 85 4.57 12.44 11.93
C VAL A 85 4.65 13.17 13.26
N LYS A 86 3.63 12.98 14.08
CA LYS A 86 3.59 13.45 15.46
C LYS A 86 3.78 12.27 16.41
N THR A 87 4.78 12.36 17.28
CA THR A 87 4.90 11.50 18.45
C THR A 87 3.71 11.74 19.37
N VAL A 88 2.98 10.67 19.69
CA VAL A 88 1.80 10.69 20.57
C VAL A 88 2.20 10.40 22.00
N GLN A 89 3.01 9.37 22.21
CA GLN A 89 3.41 8.93 23.54
C GLN A 89 4.72 8.14 23.46
N ILE A 90 5.56 8.30 24.47
CA ILE A 90 6.74 7.45 24.69
C ILE A 90 6.51 6.68 25.99
N THR A 91 6.74 5.36 25.98
CA THR A 91 6.49 4.52 27.17
C THR A 91 7.58 3.48 27.31
N ARG A 92 8.04 3.27 28.55
CA ARG A 92 8.94 2.18 28.89
C ARG A 92 8.15 0.90 29.07
N MET A 93 8.64 -0.19 28.50
CA MET A 93 8.03 -1.51 28.52
C MET A 93 9.06 -2.53 29.01
N SER A 94 8.72 -3.28 30.04
CA SER A 94 9.48 -4.45 30.52
C SER A 94 8.75 -5.77 30.28
N SER A 95 7.42 -5.74 30.11
CA SER A 95 6.61 -6.92 29.81
C SER A 95 5.70 -6.69 28.61
N ASN A 96 4.65 -5.88 28.80
CA ASN A 96 3.69 -5.56 27.76
C ASN A 96 3.27 -4.09 27.81
N VAL A 97 2.73 -3.61 26.69
CA VAL A 97 2.08 -2.30 26.61
C VAL A 97 0.96 -2.34 25.59
N THR A 98 -0.15 -1.66 25.89
CA THR A 98 -1.25 -1.48 24.93
C THR A 98 -0.89 -0.40 23.93
N ALA A 99 -1.03 -0.71 22.66
CA ALA A 99 -0.76 0.21 21.57
C ALA A 99 -1.71 1.41 21.58
N LYS A 100 -1.20 2.56 21.16
CA LYS A 100 -1.95 3.84 21.15
C LYS A 100 -2.21 4.37 19.74
N THR A 101 -1.47 3.88 18.77
CA THR A 101 -1.53 4.23 17.35
C THR A 101 -1.24 2.99 16.52
N ASP A 102 -1.60 3.03 15.23
CA ASP A 102 -1.26 1.98 14.27
C ASP A 102 0.26 1.74 14.13
N PHE A 103 1.07 2.72 14.52
CA PHE A 103 2.52 2.68 14.30
C PHE A 103 3.29 2.98 15.57
N PHE A 104 4.39 2.26 15.75
CA PHE A 104 5.35 2.54 16.80
C PHE A 104 6.77 2.17 16.42
N ASN A 105 7.75 2.83 17.05
CA ASN A 105 9.15 2.47 17.00
C ASN A 105 9.54 1.86 18.35
N ALA A 106 10.07 0.63 18.32
CA ALA A 106 10.53 -0.06 19.51
C ALA A 106 12.06 -0.03 19.55
N LYS A 107 12.61 0.62 20.58
CA LYS A 107 14.06 0.64 20.88
C LYS A 107 14.32 -0.11 22.17
N CYS A 108 15.04 -1.22 22.10
CA CYS A 108 15.27 -2.10 23.24
C CYS A 108 16.76 -2.31 23.52
N ASN A 109 17.08 -2.52 24.79
CA ASN A 109 18.40 -2.92 25.26
C ASN A 109 18.27 -4.18 26.10
N ALA A 110 19.14 -5.14 25.86
CA ALA A 110 19.21 -6.40 26.58
C ALA A 110 20.40 -6.45 27.55
N ASP A 111 20.39 -7.42 28.48
CA ASP A 111 21.44 -7.62 29.48
C ASP A 111 22.82 -7.90 28.85
N ASP A 112 22.86 -8.59 27.71
CA ASP A 112 24.08 -8.86 26.94
C ASP A 112 24.59 -7.66 26.13
N GLN A 113 24.02 -6.47 26.34
CA GLN A 113 24.30 -5.21 25.65
C GLN A 113 23.92 -5.20 24.15
N LYS A 114 23.21 -6.22 23.65
CA LYS A 114 22.59 -6.14 22.33
C LYS A 114 21.46 -5.13 22.33
N THR A 115 21.29 -4.49 21.19
CA THR A 115 20.25 -3.48 20.99
C THR A 115 19.36 -3.86 19.82
N TYR A 116 18.10 -3.50 19.92
CA TYR A 116 17.09 -3.70 18.90
C TYR A 116 16.40 -2.38 18.61
N SER A 117 16.22 -2.06 17.32
CA SER A 117 15.46 -0.89 16.90
C SER A 117 14.66 -1.26 15.65
N ASN A 118 13.34 -1.24 15.74
CA ASN A 118 12.50 -1.51 14.56
C ASN A 118 11.15 -0.78 14.63
N TYR A 119 10.60 -0.53 13.44
CA TYR A 119 9.28 0.05 13.23
C TYR A 119 8.26 -1.07 13.02
N HIS A 120 7.08 -0.89 13.61
CA HIS A 120 6.00 -1.86 13.55
C HIS A 120 4.70 -1.20 13.12
N ALA A 121 3.92 -1.95 12.33
CA ALA A 121 2.58 -1.58 11.91
C ALA A 121 1.54 -2.58 12.40
N ILE A 122 0.48 -2.04 13.00
CA ILE A 122 -0.69 -2.73 13.52
C ILE A 122 -1.95 -1.96 13.12
N ILE A 123 -3.13 -2.50 13.42
CA ILE A 123 -4.38 -1.79 13.19
C ILE A 123 -5.08 -1.62 14.53
N ILE A 124 -5.27 -0.37 14.95
CA ILE A 124 -6.14 -0.04 16.07
C ILE A 124 -7.48 0.43 15.50
N PRO A 125 -8.57 -0.31 15.71
CA PRO A 125 -9.88 0.09 15.22
C PRO A 125 -10.24 1.53 15.59
N SER A 126 -10.49 2.36 14.57
CA SER A 126 -10.87 3.75 14.75
C SER A 126 -12.25 3.82 15.37
N ALA A 127 -12.38 4.55 16.49
CA ALA A 127 -13.68 4.76 17.13
C ALA A 127 -14.69 5.44 16.18
N ASP A 128 -14.23 6.35 15.33
CA ASP A 128 -15.05 6.97 14.28
C ASP A 128 -15.53 5.93 13.27
N ALA A 129 -14.65 5.02 12.85
CA ALA A 129 -14.99 3.96 11.89
C ALA A 129 -15.93 2.90 12.49
N LEU A 130 -15.75 2.53 13.76
CA LEU A 130 -16.62 1.61 14.48
C LEU A 130 -18.03 2.16 14.61
N ASN A 131 -18.17 3.43 14.99
CA ASN A 131 -19.44 4.11 15.21
C ASN A 131 -20.09 4.66 13.93
N ARG A 132 -19.43 4.52 12.77
CA ARG A 132 -19.93 5.06 11.51
C ARG A 132 -21.23 4.38 11.09
N THR A 133 -22.26 5.17 10.84
CA THR A 133 -23.54 4.70 10.32
C THR A 133 -23.35 4.04 8.95
N LYS A 134 -23.93 2.84 8.78
CA LYS A 134 -23.98 2.15 7.48
C LYS A 134 -25.16 2.72 6.69
N THR A 135 -24.87 3.40 5.58
CA THR A 135 -25.87 4.02 4.71
C THR A 135 -25.89 3.38 3.32
N THR A 136 -25.24 2.23 3.18
CA THR A 136 -25.26 1.41 1.96
C THR A 136 -26.71 1.12 1.53
N PRO A 137 -27.09 1.38 0.27
CA PRO A 137 -28.45 1.14 -0.20
C PRO A 137 -28.88 -0.31 0.01
N ALA A 138 -30.15 -0.55 0.37
CA ALA A 138 -30.67 -1.89 0.64
C ALA A 138 -30.52 -2.88 -0.54
N LYS A 139 -30.43 -2.37 -1.78
CA LYS A 139 -30.22 -3.17 -3.00
C LYS A 139 -28.74 -3.35 -3.38
N ALA A 140 -27.82 -2.66 -2.71
CA ALA A 140 -26.41 -2.76 -3.03
C ALA A 140 -25.86 -4.09 -2.52
N VAL A 141 -24.99 -4.71 -3.32
CA VAL A 141 -24.28 -5.92 -2.90
C VAL A 141 -23.18 -5.51 -1.91
N PRO A 142 -23.20 -6.03 -0.66
CA PRO A 142 -22.24 -5.62 0.36
C PRO A 142 -20.89 -6.29 0.10
N LEU A 143 -20.04 -5.65 -0.71
CA LEU A 143 -18.71 -6.15 -1.06
C LEU A 143 -17.61 -5.34 -0.35
N ASN A 144 -16.64 -6.06 0.20
CA ASN A 144 -15.35 -5.44 0.49
C ASN A 144 -14.64 -5.15 -0.84
N ILE A 145 -13.91 -4.04 -0.89
CA ILE A 145 -13.18 -3.62 -2.07
C ILE A 145 -11.71 -3.56 -1.70
N TYR A 146 -10.89 -4.31 -2.44
CA TYR A 146 -9.45 -4.29 -2.29
C TYR A 146 -8.80 -4.10 -3.65
N ILE A 147 -8.06 -2.99 -3.79
CA ILE A 147 -7.28 -2.67 -4.97
C ILE A 147 -5.80 -2.77 -4.57
N VAL A 148 -5.09 -3.73 -5.17
CA VAL A 148 -3.66 -3.89 -5.05
C VAL A 148 -2.98 -3.56 -6.37
N GLY A 149 -1.96 -2.71 -6.33
CA GLY A 149 -1.20 -2.28 -7.50
C GLY A 149 0.29 -2.44 -7.30
N PHE A 150 0.98 -2.76 -8.39
CA PHE A 150 2.43 -2.82 -8.48
C PHE A 150 2.89 -1.77 -9.48
N ASP A 151 3.72 -0.85 -9.02
CA ASP A 151 4.25 0.21 -9.84
C ASP A 151 5.02 -0.31 -11.06
N THR A 152 4.98 0.43 -12.17
CA THR A 152 5.71 0.22 -13.44
C THR A 152 5.60 -1.18 -14.05
N VAL A 153 4.53 -1.93 -13.72
CA VAL A 153 4.31 -3.29 -14.23
C VAL A 153 3.18 -3.32 -15.27
N SER A 154 3.55 -3.62 -16.52
CA SER A 154 2.58 -3.89 -17.59
C SER A 154 1.95 -5.28 -17.45
N ARG A 155 0.82 -5.54 -18.14
CA ARG A 155 0.18 -6.87 -18.19
C ARG A 155 1.15 -7.98 -18.58
N LEU A 156 1.95 -7.76 -19.63
CA LEU A 156 2.91 -8.78 -20.10
C LEU A 156 4.07 -8.96 -19.11
N ALA A 157 4.54 -7.89 -18.47
CA ALA A 157 5.55 -7.99 -17.41
C ALA A 157 4.99 -8.76 -16.20
N PHE A 158 3.74 -8.49 -15.80
CA PHE A 158 3.05 -9.22 -14.74
C PHE A 158 2.97 -10.71 -15.08
N MET A 159 2.47 -11.07 -16.26
CA MET A 159 2.35 -12.47 -16.68
C MET A 159 3.72 -13.18 -16.73
N ARG A 160 4.80 -12.48 -17.12
CA ARG A 160 6.16 -13.05 -17.14
C ARG A 160 6.76 -13.23 -15.75
N LYS A 161 6.55 -12.29 -14.83
CA LYS A 161 7.32 -12.17 -13.59
C LYS A 161 6.53 -12.56 -12.35
N MET A 162 5.21 -12.46 -12.39
CA MET A 162 4.26 -12.83 -11.33
C MET A 162 3.47 -14.08 -11.74
N LYS A 163 4.18 -15.13 -12.21
CA LYS A 163 3.56 -16.29 -12.86
C LYS A 163 2.61 -17.04 -11.92
N GLN A 164 3.01 -17.23 -10.66
CA GLN A 164 2.19 -17.96 -9.69
C GLN A 164 0.95 -17.14 -9.33
N THR A 165 1.11 -15.83 -9.16
CA THR A 165 0.01 -14.91 -8.90
C THR A 165 -0.97 -14.89 -10.06
N TYR A 166 -0.48 -14.75 -11.29
CA TYR A 166 -1.31 -14.76 -12.49
C TYR A 166 -2.11 -16.06 -12.58
N LYS A 167 -1.44 -17.21 -12.44
CA LYS A 167 -2.09 -18.53 -12.44
C LYS A 167 -3.14 -18.65 -11.34
N TYR A 168 -2.84 -18.20 -10.12
CA TYR A 168 -3.79 -18.26 -9.01
C TYR A 168 -5.02 -17.38 -9.29
N ILE A 169 -4.83 -16.18 -9.83
CA ILE A 169 -5.93 -15.29 -10.22
C ILE A 169 -6.80 -15.94 -11.30
N THR A 170 -6.20 -16.49 -12.37
CA THR A 170 -6.98 -17.02 -13.50
C THR A 170 -7.60 -18.37 -13.22
N ASP A 171 -6.87 -19.28 -12.58
CA ASP A 171 -7.24 -20.70 -12.51
C ASP A 171 -7.99 -21.04 -11.21
N GLU A 172 -7.67 -20.35 -10.10
CA GLU A 172 -8.24 -20.66 -8.78
C GLU A 172 -9.32 -19.64 -8.38
N LEU A 173 -9.08 -18.35 -8.63
CA LEU A 173 -10.04 -17.29 -8.32
C LEU A 173 -11.05 -17.02 -9.43
N ASN A 174 -10.90 -17.64 -10.60
CA ASN A 174 -11.67 -17.34 -11.82
C ASN A 174 -11.71 -15.83 -12.14
N GLY A 175 -10.59 -15.15 -11.94
CA GLY A 175 -10.46 -13.71 -12.10
C GLY A 175 -10.54 -13.28 -13.57
N THR A 176 -11.30 -12.23 -13.84
CA THR A 176 -11.41 -11.62 -15.17
C THR A 176 -10.20 -10.76 -15.48
N ILE A 177 -9.48 -11.07 -16.57
CA ILE A 177 -8.42 -10.22 -17.08
C ILE A 177 -9.01 -9.15 -18.00
N MET A 178 -8.89 -7.88 -17.60
CA MET A 178 -9.36 -6.74 -18.40
C MET A 178 -8.33 -6.40 -19.50
N GLU A 179 -8.35 -7.12 -20.61
CA GLU A 179 -7.32 -7.02 -21.66
C GLU A 179 -7.27 -5.67 -22.37
N MET A 180 -8.37 -4.91 -22.37
CA MET A 180 -8.46 -3.58 -22.97
C MET A 180 -8.24 -2.44 -21.96
N TYR A 181 -7.99 -2.77 -20.69
CA TYR A 181 -7.63 -1.76 -19.69
C TYR A 181 -6.21 -1.26 -19.98
N ASN A 182 -6.08 0.06 -20.13
CA ASN A 182 -4.80 0.70 -20.43
C ASN A 182 -4.62 1.96 -19.58
N VAL A 183 -3.37 2.41 -19.45
CA VAL A 183 -3.05 3.66 -18.77
C VAL A 183 -3.67 4.84 -19.52
N VAL A 184 -4.33 5.74 -18.80
CA VAL A 184 -5.01 6.91 -19.40
C VAL A 184 -4.13 8.16 -19.43
N GLY A 185 -2.86 8.03 -19.07
CA GLY A 185 -1.91 9.14 -19.08
C GLY A 185 -0.51 8.67 -18.71
N ASP A 186 0.45 9.55 -18.94
CA ASP A 186 1.85 9.29 -18.63
C ASP A 186 2.10 9.31 -17.11
N GLY A 187 2.73 8.24 -16.63
CA GLY A 187 3.08 8.04 -15.22
C GLY A 187 1.96 7.55 -14.30
N ILE A 188 2.40 7.08 -13.14
CA ILE A 188 1.58 6.42 -12.10
C ILE A 188 0.43 7.31 -11.67
N THR A 189 0.71 8.59 -11.37
CA THR A 189 -0.29 9.48 -10.79
C THR A 189 -1.51 9.63 -11.70
N ARG A 190 -1.33 9.70 -13.03
CA ARG A 190 -2.46 9.86 -13.95
C ARG A 190 -3.31 8.59 -14.02
N ALA A 191 -2.66 7.43 -14.12
CA ALA A 191 -3.35 6.15 -14.10
C ALA A 191 -4.10 5.92 -12.78
N VAL A 192 -3.44 6.15 -11.64
CA VAL A 192 -4.00 5.94 -10.30
C VAL A 192 -5.09 6.96 -9.98
N LEU A 193 -4.97 8.23 -10.41
CA LEU A 193 -6.05 9.21 -10.27
C LEU A 193 -7.30 8.73 -11.00
N ALA A 194 -7.19 8.34 -12.27
CA ALA A 194 -8.35 7.86 -13.02
C ALA A 194 -9.02 6.65 -12.36
N THR A 195 -8.24 5.71 -11.83
CA THR A 195 -8.77 4.56 -11.08
C THR A 195 -9.55 4.98 -9.82
N LEU A 196 -9.07 6.00 -9.11
CA LEU A 196 -9.59 6.36 -7.79
C LEU A 196 -10.60 7.50 -7.80
N THR A 197 -10.68 8.29 -8.87
CA THR A 197 -11.59 9.43 -8.99
C THR A 197 -12.55 9.30 -10.17
N GLY A 198 -12.27 8.40 -11.12
CA GLY A 198 -12.96 8.36 -12.40
C GLY A 198 -12.66 9.55 -13.32
N MET A 199 -11.62 10.33 -13.02
CA MET A 199 -11.26 11.56 -13.75
C MET A 199 -9.77 11.56 -14.12
N THR A 200 -9.46 12.14 -15.27
CA THR A 200 -8.09 12.48 -15.66
C THR A 200 -7.53 13.57 -14.74
N GLU A 201 -6.20 13.73 -14.74
CA GLU A 201 -5.57 14.77 -13.93
C GLU A 201 -6.02 16.17 -14.37
N GLU A 202 -6.20 16.37 -15.68
CA GLU A 202 -6.59 17.65 -16.29
C GLU A 202 -8.01 18.09 -15.91
N GLU A 203 -8.90 17.14 -15.57
CA GLU A 203 -10.26 17.40 -15.10
C GLU A 203 -10.31 17.77 -13.61
N LEU A 204 -9.23 17.49 -12.88
CA LEU A 204 -9.14 17.70 -11.44
C LEU A 204 -8.55 19.08 -11.10
N PRO A 205 -8.86 19.65 -9.92
CA PRO A 205 -8.26 20.89 -9.47
C PRO A 205 -6.72 20.85 -9.48
N GLU A 206 -6.09 22.00 -9.72
CA GLU A 206 -4.64 22.13 -9.71
C GLU A 206 -4.05 21.84 -8.32
N THR A 207 -3.21 20.80 -8.21
CA THR A 207 -2.55 20.40 -6.95
C THR A 207 -1.04 20.22 -7.08
N ARG A 208 -0.44 20.57 -8.23
CA ARG A 208 1.01 20.44 -8.45
C ARG A 208 1.78 21.34 -7.49
N SER A 209 2.79 20.79 -6.82
CA SER A 209 3.56 21.47 -5.76
C SER A 209 4.24 22.75 -6.25
N GLN A 210 4.65 22.79 -7.52
CA GLN A 210 5.32 23.93 -8.16
C GLN A 210 4.36 25.09 -8.51
N LYS A 211 3.04 24.91 -8.40
CA LYS A 211 2.05 25.93 -8.77
C LYS A 211 1.66 26.73 -7.52
N ARG A 212 1.84 28.05 -7.57
CA ARG A 212 1.66 28.97 -6.43
C ARG A 212 0.29 28.84 -5.75
N ASN A 213 -0.78 28.73 -6.54
CA ASN A 213 -2.17 28.68 -6.05
C ASN A 213 -2.77 27.26 -6.08
N ALA A 214 -1.94 26.22 -6.12
CA ALA A 214 -2.40 24.83 -6.06
C ALA A 214 -3.03 24.49 -4.71
N SER A 215 -4.05 23.64 -4.73
CA SER A 215 -4.63 23.03 -3.53
C SER A 215 -3.85 21.78 -3.09
N PHE A 216 -4.11 21.28 -1.88
CA PHE A 216 -3.74 19.91 -1.53
C PHE A 216 -4.68 18.92 -2.23
N VAL A 217 -4.27 17.65 -2.37
CA VAL A 217 -5.06 16.64 -3.11
C VAL A 217 -6.37 16.27 -2.41
N ASP A 218 -6.60 16.72 -1.18
CA ASP A 218 -7.85 16.59 -0.42
C ASP A 218 -9.10 17.03 -1.20
N VAL A 219 -8.94 17.89 -2.22
CA VAL A 219 -10.03 18.38 -3.07
C VAL A 219 -10.50 17.37 -4.12
N TYR A 220 -9.80 16.26 -4.30
CA TYR A 220 -10.16 15.25 -5.30
C TYR A 220 -11.32 14.36 -4.82
N PRO A 221 -12.22 13.94 -5.74
CA PRO A 221 -13.37 13.10 -5.43
C PRO A 221 -12.95 11.63 -5.33
N PHE A 222 -12.01 11.32 -4.44
CA PHE A 222 -11.53 9.96 -4.26
C PHE A 222 -12.64 9.00 -3.83
N ILE A 223 -12.66 7.80 -4.41
CA ILE A 223 -13.65 6.75 -4.15
C ILE A 223 -13.73 6.37 -2.67
N TRP A 224 -12.62 6.39 -1.93
CA TRP A 224 -12.65 6.13 -0.49
C TRP A 224 -13.40 7.19 0.30
N ASN A 225 -13.49 8.44 -0.18
CA ASN A 225 -14.31 9.46 0.47
C ASN A 225 -15.80 9.12 0.33
N GLU A 226 -16.23 8.67 -0.86
CA GLU A 226 -17.61 8.24 -1.11
C GLU A 226 -17.96 6.97 -0.33
N LEU A 227 -17.07 5.97 -0.34
CA LEU A 227 -17.28 4.74 0.43
C LEU A 227 -17.29 4.99 1.94
N LYS A 228 -16.44 5.90 2.43
CA LYS A 228 -16.45 6.33 3.84
C LYS A 228 -17.81 6.93 4.20
N LYS A 229 -18.41 7.79 3.37
CA LYS A 229 -19.77 8.31 3.60
C LYS A 229 -20.83 7.19 3.66
N MET A 230 -20.61 6.08 2.95
CA MET A 230 -21.49 4.90 2.96
C MET A 230 -21.31 4.00 4.20
N GLY A 231 -20.31 4.29 5.05
CA GLY A 231 -20.04 3.53 6.26
C GLY A 231 -18.90 2.49 6.14
N TYR A 232 -18.17 2.48 5.02
CA TYR A 232 -16.97 1.65 4.86
C TYR A 232 -15.86 2.15 5.77
N VAL A 233 -15.04 1.24 6.27
CA VAL A 233 -13.71 1.58 6.83
C VAL A 233 -12.70 1.64 5.70
N THR A 234 -11.84 2.66 5.68
CA THR A 234 -10.93 2.88 4.56
C THR A 234 -9.46 2.77 4.96
N LEU A 235 -8.66 2.16 4.09
CA LEU A 235 -7.22 2.04 4.22
C LEU A 235 -6.51 2.48 2.94
N TYR A 236 -5.41 3.18 3.11
CA TYR A 236 -4.46 3.49 2.05
C TYR A 236 -3.04 3.12 2.50
N ALA A 237 -2.37 2.26 1.73
CA ALA A 237 -1.01 1.82 1.96
C ALA A 237 -0.16 2.03 0.71
N GLU A 238 0.91 2.80 0.83
CA GLU A 238 1.93 2.97 -0.22
C GLU A 238 3.30 3.16 0.45
N ASP A 239 4.31 2.50 -0.09
CA ASP A 239 5.70 2.62 0.31
C ASP A 239 6.39 3.83 -0.38
N LYS A 240 7.71 3.96 -0.23
CA LYS A 240 8.53 5.04 -0.84
C LYS A 240 7.93 6.45 -0.75
N PRO A 241 7.74 7.00 0.46
CA PRO A 241 7.06 8.27 0.66
C PRO A 241 7.67 9.46 -0.12
N LYS A 242 8.97 9.44 -0.43
CA LYS A 242 9.65 10.48 -1.24
C LYS A 242 9.20 10.53 -2.70
N VAL A 243 8.74 9.42 -3.27
CA VAL A 243 8.28 9.33 -4.67
C VAL A 243 6.83 8.84 -4.75
N GLY A 244 6.07 9.00 -3.66
CA GLY A 244 4.68 8.55 -3.58
C GLY A 244 3.78 9.22 -4.62
N THR A 245 2.74 8.49 -5.02
CA THR A 245 1.82 8.79 -6.12
C THR A 245 1.26 10.21 -6.06
N PHE A 246 0.92 10.70 -4.86
CA PHE A 246 0.29 12.01 -4.66
C PHE A 246 1.23 13.04 -4.02
N GLN A 247 2.52 12.74 -3.86
CA GLN A 247 3.46 13.58 -3.11
C GLN A 247 4.68 13.98 -3.91
N TYR A 248 5.08 13.19 -4.91
CA TYR A 248 6.27 13.50 -5.72
C TYR A 248 6.12 14.82 -6.49
N ARG A 249 5.00 14.96 -7.21
CA ARG A 249 4.71 16.14 -8.07
C ARG A 249 3.53 16.98 -7.58
N LEU A 250 2.72 16.42 -6.67
CA LEU A 250 1.55 17.08 -6.10
C LEU A 250 1.82 17.49 -4.65
N LYS A 251 0.98 18.34 -4.07
CA LYS A 251 1.13 18.84 -2.70
C LYS A 251 0.92 17.78 -1.60
N GLY A 252 0.51 16.56 -1.94
CA GLY A 252 0.11 15.57 -0.96
C GLY A 252 -1.19 15.93 -0.25
N PHE A 253 -1.46 15.19 0.82
CA PHE A 253 -2.65 15.36 1.64
C PHE A 253 -2.40 16.31 2.82
N LYS A 254 -3.33 17.24 3.04
CA LYS A 254 -3.35 18.09 4.24
C LYS A 254 -3.94 17.34 5.43
N LYS A 255 -4.98 16.53 5.21
CA LYS A 255 -5.61 15.67 6.22
C LYS A 255 -5.38 14.20 5.87
N GLN A 256 -5.36 13.34 6.88
CA GLN A 256 -5.26 11.89 6.64
C GLN A 256 -6.40 11.43 5.70
N PRO A 257 -6.10 10.79 4.55
CA PRO A 257 -7.10 10.51 3.51
C PRO A 257 -8.07 9.38 3.86
N THR A 258 -7.61 8.43 4.68
CA THR A 258 -8.33 7.19 5.02
C THR A 258 -8.30 6.96 6.53
N ASP A 259 -9.08 6.01 7.04
CA ASP A 259 -9.06 5.66 8.48
C ASP A 259 -7.69 5.10 8.91
N HIS A 260 -7.06 4.33 8.01
CA HIS A 260 -5.74 3.74 8.19
C HIS A 260 -4.81 4.18 7.06
N TYR A 261 -3.63 4.71 7.39
CA TYR A 261 -2.72 5.31 6.40
C TYR A 261 -1.25 4.94 6.67
N LEU A 262 -0.77 3.89 5.98
CA LEU A 262 0.54 3.25 6.21
C LEU A 262 1.71 4.22 6.03
N ARG A 263 1.54 5.24 5.18
CA ARG A 263 2.57 6.23 4.85
C ARG A 263 3.24 6.83 6.09
N SER A 264 2.51 7.02 7.19
CA SER A 264 3.07 7.59 8.43
C SER A 264 4.26 6.77 8.94
N MET A 265 4.20 5.44 8.89
CA MET A 265 5.31 4.56 9.27
C MET A 265 6.52 4.78 8.36
N TYR A 266 6.30 4.78 7.05
CA TYR A 266 7.38 4.95 6.09
C TYR A 266 8.02 6.34 6.17
N VAL A 267 7.23 7.41 6.36
CA VAL A 267 7.74 8.78 6.54
C VAL A 267 8.65 8.85 7.77
N ARG A 268 8.22 8.30 8.91
CA ARG A 268 9.04 8.29 10.12
C ARG A 268 10.34 7.53 9.91
N ARG A 269 10.26 6.34 9.30
CA ARG A 269 11.42 5.50 9.00
C ARG A 269 12.42 6.20 8.08
N GLU A 270 11.95 6.79 6.97
CA GLU A 270 12.82 7.46 6.00
C GLU A 270 13.42 8.78 6.50
N ASN A 271 12.79 9.44 7.47
CA ASN A 271 13.32 10.63 8.12
C ASN A 271 14.40 10.28 9.16
N ASP A 272 14.27 9.14 9.85
CA ASP A 272 15.24 8.69 10.86
C ASP A 272 16.51 8.08 10.25
N SER A 273 16.44 7.55 9.02
CA SER A 273 17.62 7.06 8.29
C SER A 273 17.49 7.21 6.78
N SER A 274 18.54 7.75 6.17
CA SER A 274 18.69 7.81 4.71
C SER A 274 19.26 6.53 4.11
N ASP A 275 19.72 5.57 4.93
CA ASP A 275 20.33 4.32 4.48
C ASP A 275 19.33 3.52 3.65
N SER A 276 19.68 3.30 2.38
CA SER A 276 18.86 2.53 1.44
C SER A 276 18.73 1.07 1.87
N LYS A 277 19.72 0.48 2.54
CA LYS A 277 19.67 -0.91 3.02
C LYS A 277 18.64 -1.10 4.12
N LEU A 278 18.47 -0.08 4.97
CA LEU A 278 17.40 -0.02 5.96
C LEU A 278 16.04 0.30 5.33
N LYS A 279 15.81 0.08 4.03
CA LYS A 279 14.47 0.26 3.45
C LYS A 279 13.78 -1.06 3.13
N ASP A 280 14.51 -2.16 2.97
CA ASP A 280 13.94 -3.39 2.42
C ASP A 280 13.42 -4.37 3.48
N CYS A 281 13.86 -4.23 4.73
CA CYS A 281 13.56 -5.20 5.79
C CYS A 281 13.20 -4.50 7.11
N PHE A 282 12.13 -4.90 7.77
CA PHE A 282 11.82 -4.51 9.15
C PHE A 282 12.27 -5.64 10.08
N GLY A 283 13.54 -5.65 10.47
CA GLY A 283 14.13 -6.76 11.21
C GLY A 283 14.28 -8.00 10.32
N ASP A 284 13.65 -9.10 10.69
CA ASP A 284 13.58 -10.34 9.91
C ASP A 284 12.50 -10.33 8.83
N GLU A 285 11.58 -9.37 8.86
CA GLU A 285 10.48 -9.29 7.90
C GLU A 285 10.83 -8.45 6.67
N HIS A 286 10.51 -8.97 5.48
CA HIS A 286 10.63 -8.21 4.24
C HIS A 286 9.57 -7.09 4.16
N ALA A 287 9.92 -5.92 3.61
CA ALA A 287 9.01 -4.77 3.58
C ALA A 287 7.71 -5.04 2.79
N LEU A 288 7.76 -5.86 1.73
CA LEU A 288 6.56 -6.33 1.03
C LEU A 288 5.61 -7.08 1.97
N HIS A 289 6.16 -8.01 2.77
CA HIS A 289 5.38 -8.78 3.74
C HIS A 289 4.76 -7.88 4.80
N VAL A 290 5.51 -6.91 5.34
CA VAL A 290 4.99 -5.96 6.33
C VAL A 290 3.79 -5.18 5.78
N GLN A 291 3.89 -4.70 4.54
CA GLN A 291 2.80 -3.96 3.91
C GLN A 291 1.59 -4.86 3.57
N PHE A 292 1.80 -6.09 3.09
CA PHE A 292 0.71 -7.09 2.94
C PHE A 292 0.02 -7.39 4.26
N SER A 293 0.80 -7.71 5.30
CA SER A 293 0.32 -8.00 6.65
C SER A 293 -0.49 -6.84 7.24
N TYR A 294 -0.13 -5.59 6.95
CA TYR A 294 -0.91 -4.42 7.39
C TYR A 294 -2.35 -4.45 6.86
N VAL A 295 -2.54 -4.86 5.60
CA VAL A 295 -3.87 -5.00 5.01
C VAL A 295 -4.60 -6.22 5.58
N GLU A 296 -3.93 -7.35 5.79
CA GLU A 296 -4.54 -8.54 6.41
C GLU A 296 -5.06 -8.24 7.84
N LYS A 297 -4.22 -7.57 8.65
CA LYS A 297 -4.59 -7.06 9.98
C LYS A 297 -5.78 -6.12 9.89
N PHE A 298 -5.84 -5.27 8.87
CA PHE A 298 -6.96 -4.35 8.69
C PHE A 298 -8.28 -5.09 8.45
N PHE A 299 -8.27 -6.13 7.61
CA PHE A 299 -9.45 -6.91 7.35
C PHE A 299 -9.93 -7.74 8.54
N THR A 300 -9.02 -8.12 9.43
CA THR A 300 -9.32 -8.93 10.63
C THR A 300 -9.61 -8.11 11.89
N SER A 301 -9.19 -6.85 11.94
CA SER A 301 -9.38 -5.98 13.13
C SER A 301 -10.80 -5.40 13.25
N TYR A 302 -11.62 -5.53 12.21
CA TYR A 302 -13.01 -5.10 12.22
C TYR A 302 -13.93 -6.29 11.93
N SER A 303 -15.14 -6.22 12.49
CA SER A 303 -16.16 -7.24 12.28
C SER A 303 -16.47 -7.48 10.79
N ARG A 304 -16.93 -8.69 10.45
CA ARG A 304 -17.23 -9.09 9.07
C ARG A 304 -18.37 -8.30 8.43
N ASP A 305 -19.33 -7.83 9.24
CA ASP A 305 -20.46 -7.01 8.80
C ASP A 305 -20.07 -5.55 8.51
N ARG A 306 -18.86 -5.14 8.88
CA ARG A 306 -18.31 -3.81 8.56
C ARG A 306 -17.55 -3.90 7.24
N LEU A 307 -18.08 -3.26 6.20
CA LEU A 307 -17.48 -3.21 4.88
C LEU A 307 -16.20 -2.39 4.86
N LYS A 308 -15.26 -2.81 4.02
CA LYS A 308 -13.88 -2.33 3.99
C LYS A 308 -13.48 -1.94 2.58
N PHE A 309 -12.76 -0.83 2.47
CA PHE A 309 -12.07 -0.42 1.26
C PHE A 309 -10.58 -0.33 1.58
N ALA A 310 -9.75 -1.02 0.82
CA ALA A 310 -8.30 -0.90 0.89
C ALA A 310 -7.73 -0.57 -0.48
N PHE A 311 -6.87 0.45 -0.53
CA PHE A 311 -5.99 0.71 -1.65
C PHE A 311 -4.55 0.48 -1.19
N GLN A 312 -3.87 -0.52 -1.78
CA GLN A 312 -2.48 -0.85 -1.51
C GLN A 312 -1.66 -0.71 -2.79
N PHE A 313 -0.54 -0.01 -2.73
CA PHE A 313 0.31 0.23 -3.89
C PHE A 313 1.79 0.02 -3.53
N PHE A 314 2.51 -0.75 -4.35
CA PHE A 314 3.93 -1.06 -4.14
C PHE A 314 4.79 -0.38 -5.20
N VAL A 315 5.70 0.48 -4.75
CA VAL A 315 6.64 1.28 -5.56
C VAL A 315 8.07 0.78 -5.41
N GLN A 316 8.46 0.32 -4.21
CA GLN A 316 9.87 0.19 -3.81
C GLN A 316 10.76 -0.63 -4.73
N TYR A 317 10.22 -1.70 -5.29
CA TYR A 317 11.02 -2.71 -5.97
C TYR A 317 10.96 -2.57 -7.49
N ASN A 318 9.87 -2.05 -8.05
CA ASN A 318 9.64 -2.13 -9.49
C ASN A 318 10.08 -0.87 -10.24
N HIS A 319 10.15 0.27 -9.54
CA HIS A 319 10.31 1.59 -10.18
C HIS A 319 11.57 1.67 -11.06
N ASN A 320 12.69 1.10 -10.62
CA ASN A 320 13.97 1.17 -11.37
C ASN A 320 14.28 -0.11 -12.16
N ASP A 321 13.86 -1.26 -11.64
CA ASP A 321 14.04 -2.54 -12.29
C ASP A 321 12.83 -3.43 -12.01
N ASN A 322 11.98 -3.53 -13.02
CA ASN A 322 10.75 -4.31 -12.95
C ASN A 322 11.02 -5.81 -12.64
N ASN A 323 12.24 -6.34 -12.80
CA ASN A 323 12.55 -7.74 -12.43
C ASN A 323 12.40 -8.02 -10.93
N TYR A 324 12.53 -7.02 -10.06
CA TYR A 324 12.29 -7.21 -8.63
C TYR A 324 10.82 -7.46 -8.28
N VAL A 325 9.85 -7.22 -9.18
CA VAL A 325 8.45 -7.59 -8.92
C VAL A 325 8.30 -9.09 -8.64
N ARG A 326 9.21 -9.93 -9.18
CA ARG A 326 9.23 -11.38 -8.94
C ARG A 326 9.28 -11.73 -7.45
N MET A 327 9.83 -10.85 -6.60
CA MET A 327 9.83 -11.00 -5.14
C MET A 327 8.43 -11.12 -4.56
N ALA A 328 7.50 -10.35 -5.13
CA ALA A 328 6.13 -10.28 -4.65
C ALA A 328 5.32 -11.49 -5.09
N ASP A 329 5.77 -12.33 -6.04
CA ASP A 329 4.92 -13.35 -6.68
C ASP A 329 4.33 -14.32 -5.65
N ARG A 330 5.19 -15.03 -4.91
CA ARG A 330 4.73 -15.97 -3.89
C ARG A 330 3.99 -15.27 -2.75
N MET A 331 4.49 -14.12 -2.30
CA MET A 331 3.86 -13.35 -1.22
C MET A 331 2.44 -12.89 -1.60
N THR A 332 2.23 -12.53 -2.86
CA THR A 332 0.92 -12.11 -3.38
C THR A 332 -0.02 -13.29 -3.46
N VAL A 333 0.44 -14.47 -3.87
CA VAL A 333 -0.38 -15.70 -3.82
C VAL A 333 -0.82 -16.01 -2.40
N ASP A 334 0.10 -16.00 -1.45
CA ASP A 334 -0.20 -16.29 -0.05
C ASP A 334 -1.18 -15.26 0.54
N HIS A 335 -1.00 -13.99 0.19
CA HIS A 335 -1.91 -12.89 0.55
C HIS A 335 -3.32 -13.05 -0.07
N LEU A 336 -3.42 -13.44 -1.34
CA LEU A 336 -4.72 -13.70 -1.98
C LEU A 336 -5.41 -14.95 -1.41
N LYS A 337 -4.66 -15.99 -1.03
CA LYS A 337 -5.17 -17.16 -0.33
C LYS A 337 -5.74 -16.80 1.04
N PHE A 338 -5.08 -15.89 1.77
CA PHE A 338 -5.61 -15.36 3.02
C PHE A 338 -7.01 -14.79 2.84
N PHE A 339 -7.27 -14.02 1.77
CA PHE A 339 -8.62 -13.50 1.52
C PHE A 339 -9.60 -14.61 1.14
N ASN A 340 -9.26 -15.44 0.16
CA ASN A 340 -10.15 -16.50 -0.34
C ASN A 340 -10.58 -17.50 0.76
N GLY A 341 -9.74 -17.71 1.78
CA GLY A 341 -10.06 -18.59 2.90
C GLY A 341 -10.86 -17.95 4.05
N ASN A 342 -10.93 -16.61 4.13
CA ASN A 342 -11.45 -15.91 5.30
C ASN A 342 -12.64 -14.99 5.03
N PHE A 343 -12.82 -14.52 3.80
CA PHE A 343 -13.83 -13.52 3.40
C PHE A 343 -14.47 -13.92 2.08
#